data_AF-A0A7S2W0B9-F1
#
_entry.id   AF-A0A7S2W0B9-F1
#
_cell.length_a   1.000
_cell.length_b   1.000
_cell.length_c   1.000
_cell.angle_alpha   90.00
_cell.angle_beta   90.00
_cell.angle_gamma   90.00
#
_symmetry.space_group_name_H-M   'P 1'
#
loop_
_entity.id
_entity.type
_entity.pdbx_description
1 polymer ?
#
loop_
_entity_poly.entity_id
_entity_poly.type
_entity_poly.pdbx_seq_one_letter_code
_entity_poly.pdbx_strand_id
1 'polypeptide(L)'
;DKCLPSDINELRTLSMVAAGFGGKMLSMTFRALCFDYRYYSGGLPDLLLVRAYSQEQKNKDDLELINLGSWIGEYFDQGSSQSLQAFELARILMNRENEFLGFSRESDAANKRQRPTGKSHDEHKLDTFPDTLPPKLSLVYQNRVVSVQSMFIEVKSSNDRLDGRQEDWLNILDASGDARVCKFLASIKNKKK
;
A
#
# COMPACT_ATOMS: atom_id res chain seq x y z
N ASP A 1 9.09 2.49 -30.16
CA ASP A 1 9.68 2.21 -28.85
C ASP A 1 8.84 1.14 -28.16
N LYS A 2 9.43 -0.01 -27.80
CA LYS A 2 8.65 -1.14 -27.24
C LYS A 2 8.32 -0.96 -25.76
N CYS A 3 9.00 -0.04 -25.08
CA CYS A 3 8.81 0.23 -23.65
C CYS A 3 7.62 1.17 -23.39
N LEU A 4 7.35 2.10 -24.32
CA LEU A 4 6.35 3.15 -24.15
C LEU A 4 4.95 2.65 -23.73
N PRO A 5 4.39 1.54 -24.29
CA PRO A 5 3.10 1.04 -23.82
C PRO A 5 3.12 0.49 -22.39
N SER A 6 4.24 -0.11 -21.97
CA SER A 6 4.42 -0.58 -20.58
C SER A 6 4.48 0.59 -19.61
N ASP A 7 5.29 1.61 -19.94
CA ASP A 7 5.45 2.81 -19.12
C ASP A 7 4.12 3.55 -18.94
N ILE A 8 3.30 3.61 -19.99
CA ILE A 8 1.96 4.22 -19.93
C ILE A 8 1.03 3.44 -18.98
N ASN A 9 1.07 2.11 -19.02
CA ASN A 9 0.23 1.29 -18.13
C ASN A 9 0.67 1.43 -16.67
N GLU A 10 1.97 1.31 -16.40
CA GLU A 10 2.53 1.50 -15.06
C GLU A 10 2.19 2.90 -14.50
N LEU A 11 2.26 3.94 -15.34
CA LEU A 11 1.86 5.28 -14.96
C LEU A 11 0.37 5.38 -14.59
N ARG A 12 -0.52 4.65 -15.26
CA ARG A 12 -1.97 4.63 -14.93
C ARG A 12 -2.23 3.95 -13.61
N THR A 13 -1.59 2.80 -13.36
CA THR A 13 -1.66 2.10 -12.07
C THR A 13 -1.18 3.04 -10.95
N LEU A 14 -0.01 3.66 -11.13
CA LEU A 14 0.55 4.57 -10.15
C LEU A 14 -0.34 5.80 -9.90
N SER A 15 -0.91 6.36 -10.97
CA SER A 15 -1.81 7.51 -10.89
C SER A 15 -3.09 7.17 -10.13
N MET A 16 -3.65 5.97 -10.35
CA MET A 16 -4.82 5.49 -9.61
C MET A 16 -4.50 5.30 -8.13
N VAL A 17 -3.37 4.65 -7.81
CA VAL A 17 -2.94 4.44 -6.43
C VAL A 17 -2.72 5.78 -5.73
N ALA A 18 -2.02 6.72 -6.36
CA ALA A 18 -1.78 8.06 -5.81
C ALA A 18 -3.09 8.83 -5.57
N ALA A 19 -4.05 8.74 -6.51
CA ALA A 19 -5.38 9.32 -6.33
C ALA A 19 -6.14 8.70 -5.15
N GLY A 20 -6.04 7.37 -4.98
CA GLY A 20 -6.64 6.64 -3.87
C GLY A 20 -6.08 7.04 -2.50
N PHE A 21 -4.75 7.13 -2.39
CA PHE A 21 -4.06 7.53 -1.15
C PHE A 21 -4.43 8.96 -0.78
N GLY A 22 -4.40 9.87 -1.76
CA GLY A 22 -4.54 11.30 -1.53
C GLY A 22 -3.32 11.90 -0.83
N GLY A 23 -3.30 13.23 -0.73
CA GLY A 23 -2.14 13.97 -0.23
C GLY A 23 -1.76 13.63 1.22
N LYS A 24 -2.76 13.44 2.10
CA LYS A 24 -2.51 13.17 3.53
C LYS A 24 -1.74 11.86 3.73
N MET A 25 -2.24 10.76 3.18
CA MET A 25 -1.62 9.45 3.31
C MET A 25 -0.22 9.43 2.69
N LEU A 26 -0.06 9.95 1.47
CA LEU A 26 1.25 10.07 0.82
C LEU A 26 2.24 10.87 1.69
N SER A 27 1.81 12.01 2.23
CA SER A 27 2.67 12.84 3.07
C SER A 27 3.12 12.13 4.36
N MET A 28 2.25 11.35 4.99
CA MET A 28 2.57 10.59 6.19
C MET A 28 3.53 9.43 5.87
N THR A 29 3.28 8.69 4.80
CA THR A 29 4.15 7.61 4.32
C THR A 29 5.54 8.14 3.99
N PHE A 30 5.64 9.23 3.22
CA PHE A 30 6.93 9.83 2.89
C PHE A 30 7.63 10.40 4.12
N ARG A 31 6.89 11.03 5.05
CA ARG A 31 7.48 11.51 6.30
C ARG A 31 8.10 10.38 7.12
N ALA A 32 7.42 9.24 7.24
CA ALA A 32 7.94 8.07 7.95
C ALA A 32 9.23 7.54 7.27
N LEU A 33 9.18 7.36 5.94
CA LEU A 33 10.34 6.90 5.16
C LEU A 33 11.52 7.87 5.22
N CYS A 34 11.28 9.18 5.21
CA CYS A 34 12.32 10.19 5.34
C CYS A 34 12.89 10.31 6.76
N PHE A 35 12.07 10.04 7.78
CA PHE A 35 12.49 10.10 9.18
C PHE A 35 13.46 8.95 9.53
N ASP A 36 13.08 7.71 9.21
CA ASP A 36 13.95 6.54 9.38
C ASP A 36 13.65 5.48 8.31
N TYR A 37 14.28 5.64 7.15
CA TYR A 37 14.15 4.67 6.06
C TYR A 37 14.56 3.26 6.50
N ARG A 38 15.59 3.10 7.33
CA ARG A 38 16.09 1.77 7.72
C ARG A 38 15.06 1.00 8.55
N TYR A 39 14.29 1.71 9.38
CA TYR A 39 13.19 1.14 10.14
C TYR A 39 11.96 0.91 9.26
N TYR A 40 11.51 1.95 8.56
CA TYR A 40 10.24 1.97 7.81
C TYR A 40 10.31 1.36 6.41
N SER A 41 11.48 0.97 5.90
CA SER A 41 11.61 0.21 4.65
C SER A 41 11.03 -1.21 4.74
N GLY A 42 10.65 -1.68 5.94
CA GLY A 42 9.96 -2.94 6.15
C GLY A 42 8.71 -2.75 7.02
N GLY A 43 7.86 -3.79 7.07
CA GLY A 43 6.63 -3.80 7.87
C GLY A 43 5.42 -3.11 7.24
N LEU A 44 5.52 -2.68 5.97
CA LEU A 44 4.36 -2.16 5.23
C LEU A 44 3.34 -3.31 5.03
N PRO A 45 2.02 -3.02 5.08
CA PRO A 45 1.01 -4.06 4.95
C PRO A 45 1.09 -4.87 3.66
N ASP A 46 0.82 -6.17 3.76
CA ASP A 46 0.95 -7.14 2.65
C ASP A 46 0.17 -6.77 1.38
N LEU A 47 -1.05 -6.26 1.54
CA LEU A 47 -1.97 -6.01 0.45
C LEU A 47 -2.38 -4.54 0.39
N LEU A 48 -2.49 -4.04 -0.84
CA LEU A 48 -3.15 -2.79 -1.16
C LEU A 48 -4.38 -3.09 -2.02
N LEU A 49 -5.56 -2.79 -1.48
CA LEU A 49 -6.81 -2.86 -2.23
C LEU A 49 -7.17 -1.48 -2.74
N VAL A 50 -7.59 -1.40 -4.01
CA VAL A 50 -8.03 -0.14 -4.62
C VAL A 50 -9.35 -0.37 -5.33
N ARG A 51 -10.26 0.60 -5.20
CA ARG A 51 -11.58 0.58 -5.83
C ARG A 51 -11.97 1.98 -6.31
N ALA A 52 -12.81 2.04 -7.33
CA ALA A 52 -13.18 3.29 -7.98
C ALA A 52 -14.70 3.44 -8.08
N TYR A 53 -15.20 4.67 -7.93
CA TYR A 53 -16.63 4.98 -7.88
C TYR A 53 -16.97 6.20 -8.73
N SER A 54 -18.15 6.19 -9.34
CA SER A 54 -18.71 7.38 -9.99
C SER A 54 -19.09 8.43 -8.96
N GLN A 55 -18.74 9.70 -9.21
CA GLN A 55 -19.14 10.83 -8.36
C GLN A 55 -20.47 11.47 -8.80
N GLU A 56 -21.11 10.97 -9.86
CA GLU A 56 -22.26 11.62 -10.50
C GLU A 56 -23.60 11.46 -9.74
N GLN A 57 -23.68 10.58 -8.74
CA GLN A 57 -24.92 10.33 -8.00
C GLN A 57 -25.05 11.22 -6.75
N LYS A 58 -26.21 11.88 -6.61
CA LYS A 58 -26.53 12.82 -5.51
C LYS A 58 -26.80 12.13 -4.17
N ASN A 59 -27.09 10.83 -4.17
CA ASN A 59 -27.32 10.06 -2.94
C ASN A 59 -26.02 9.37 -2.53
N LYS A 60 -25.55 9.63 -1.30
CA LYS A 60 -24.32 9.06 -0.75
C LYS A 60 -24.30 7.53 -0.67
N ASP A 61 -25.46 6.88 -0.68
CA ASP A 61 -25.59 5.43 -0.47
C ASP A 61 -25.58 4.62 -1.78
N ASP A 62 -25.76 5.27 -2.92
CA ASP A 62 -25.65 4.64 -4.24
C ASP A 62 -24.33 5.08 -4.89
N LEU A 63 -23.21 4.48 -4.48
CA LEU A 63 -21.95 4.65 -5.21
C LEU A 63 -21.84 3.54 -6.26
N GLU A 64 -22.01 3.90 -7.53
CA GLU A 64 -21.77 2.99 -8.66
C GLU A 64 -20.26 2.62 -8.72
N LEU A 65 -19.96 1.33 -8.47
CA LEU A 65 -18.60 0.79 -8.58
C LEU A 65 -18.19 0.75 -10.05
N ILE A 66 -17.07 1.38 -10.38
CA ILE A 66 -16.51 1.41 -11.74
C ILE A 66 -15.37 0.40 -11.84
N ASN A 67 -15.45 -0.47 -12.85
CA ASN A 67 -14.36 -1.36 -13.21
C ASN A 67 -13.34 -0.62 -14.09
N LEU A 68 -12.21 -0.24 -13.51
CA LEU A 68 -11.10 0.42 -14.21
C LEU A 68 -10.07 -0.56 -14.80
N GLY A 69 -10.29 -1.89 -14.75
CA GLY A 69 -9.30 -2.88 -15.19
C GLY A 69 -8.83 -2.67 -16.63
N SER A 70 -9.75 -2.32 -17.55
CA SER A 70 -9.39 -2.00 -18.94
C SER A 70 -8.64 -0.68 -19.09
N TRP A 71 -8.84 0.27 -18.18
CA TRP A 71 -8.15 1.56 -18.18
C TRP A 71 -6.73 1.41 -17.66
N ILE A 72 -6.55 0.70 -16.54
CA ILE A 72 -5.25 0.41 -15.92
C ILE A 72 -4.41 -0.47 -16.85
N GLY A 73 -5.04 -1.45 -17.51
CA GLY A 73 -4.35 -2.46 -18.31
C GLY A 73 -3.93 -3.69 -17.49
N GLU A 74 -4.19 -3.68 -16.19
CA GLU A 74 -3.99 -4.80 -15.25
C GLU A 74 -5.37 -5.38 -14.86
N TYR A 75 -5.97 -6.17 -15.74
CA TYR A 75 -7.24 -6.85 -15.43
C TYR A 75 -7.03 -8.35 -15.28
N PHE A 76 -7.51 -8.90 -14.16
CA PHE A 76 -7.61 -10.33 -13.93
C PHE A 76 -8.89 -10.84 -14.59
N ASP A 77 -8.84 -11.17 -15.88
CA ASP A 77 -9.90 -11.96 -16.51
C ASP A 77 -9.57 -13.46 -16.33
N GLN A 78 -10.56 -14.24 -15.89
CA GLN A 78 -10.42 -15.69 -15.75
C GLN A 78 -10.06 -16.36 -17.07
N GLY A 79 -10.46 -15.77 -18.21
CA GLY A 79 -10.12 -16.26 -19.54
C GLY A 79 -8.66 -16.03 -19.97
N SER A 80 -8.01 -14.97 -19.46
CA SER A 80 -6.63 -14.60 -19.82
C SER A 80 -5.59 -14.93 -18.73
N SER A 81 -6.04 -15.28 -17.53
CA SER A 81 -5.18 -15.50 -16.36
C SER A 81 -4.22 -16.70 -16.50
N GLN A 82 -4.55 -17.74 -17.25
CA GLN A 82 -3.69 -18.94 -17.31
C GLN A 82 -2.42 -18.75 -18.15
N SER A 83 -2.45 -17.93 -19.20
CA SER A 83 -1.27 -17.68 -20.05
C SER A 83 -0.40 -16.54 -19.52
N LEU A 84 -1.00 -15.51 -18.91
CA LEU A 84 -0.29 -14.37 -18.32
C LEU A 84 0.36 -14.72 -16.98
N GLN A 85 -0.26 -15.56 -16.13
CA GLN A 85 0.33 -15.92 -14.83
C GLN A 85 1.69 -16.61 -14.97
N ALA A 86 1.86 -17.52 -15.95
CA ALA A 86 3.13 -18.19 -16.16
C ALA A 86 4.24 -17.23 -16.65
N PHE A 87 3.86 -16.25 -17.47
CA PHE A 87 4.78 -15.25 -18.01
C PHE A 87 5.16 -14.19 -16.97
N GLU A 88 4.20 -13.72 -16.16
CA GLU A 88 4.43 -12.72 -15.11
C GLU A 88 5.22 -13.30 -13.93
N LEU A 89 4.94 -14.56 -13.52
CA LEU A 89 5.77 -15.28 -12.54
C LEU A 89 7.20 -15.44 -13.03
N ALA A 90 7.38 -15.79 -14.31
CA ALA A 90 8.72 -15.86 -14.91
C ALA A 90 9.41 -14.49 -14.93
N ARG A 91 8.70 -13.40 -15.23
CA ARG A 91 9.24 -12.02 -15.26
C ARG A 91 9.65 -11.52 -13.87
N ILE A 92 8.81 -11.75 -12.86
CA ILE A 92 9.08 -11.38 -11.45
C ILE A 92 10.27 -12.16 -10.90
N LEU A 93 10.42 -13.43 -11.29
CA LEU A 93 11.57 -14.25 -10.90
C LEU A 93 12.86 -13.82 -11.62
N MET A 94 12.78 -13.25 -12.83
CA MET A 94 13.95 -12.86 -13.62
C MET A 94 14.51 -11.46 -13.32
N ASN A 95 13.71 -10.54 -12.77
CA ASN A 95 14.13 -9.14 -12.55
C ASN A 95 14.52 -8.80 -11.10
N ARG A 96 14.71 -9.78 -10.20
CA ARG A 96 14.81 -9.52 -8.76
C ARG A 96 16.18 -9.56 -8.10
N GLU A 97 17.28 -9.71 -8.82
CA GLU A 97 18.57 -9.91 -8.13
C GLU A 97 19.53 -8.73 -8.06
N ASN A 98 19.47 -7.67 -8.89
CA ASN A 98 20.69 -6.85 -9.05
C ASN A 98 20.66 -5.32 -8.86
N GLU A 99 19.54 -4.61 -8.62
CA GLU A 99 19.62 -3.13 -8.67
C GLU A 99 19.04 -2.31 -7.51
N PHE A 100 18.29 -2.87 -6.56
CA PHE A 100 17.69 -2.05 -5.49
C PHE A 100 18.32 -2.21 -4.09
N LEU A 101 19.18 -3.20 -3.89
CA LEU A 101 19.81 -3.46 -2.60
C LEU A 101 21.27 -3.03 -2.64
N GLY A 102 21.50 -1.71 -2.56
CA GLY A 102 22.80 -1.12 -2.21
C GLY A 102 23.26 -1.46 -0.79
N PHE A 103 23.06 -2.70 -0.35
CA PHE A 103 23.65 -3.26 0.85
C PHE A 103 25.00 -3.86 0.49
N SER A 104 26.03 -3.01 0.41
CA SER A 104 27.38 -3.46 0.74
C SER A 104 27.34 -3.94 2.20
N ARG A 105 27.22 -5.25 2.36
CA ARG A 105 27.57 -5.97 3.57
C ARG A 105 29.05 -5.75 3.82
N GLU A 106 29.39 -4.74 4.59
CA GLU A 106 30.68 -4.68 5.29
C GLU A 106 30.44 -4.80 6.79
N SER A 107 30.80 -6.00 7.24
CA SER A 107 31.51 -6.34 8.49
C SER A 107 31.05 -5.75 9.82
N ASP A 108 30.71 -6.71 10.68
CA ASP A 108 30.98 -6.76 12.11
C ASP A 108 32.05 -5.78 12.62
N ALA A 109 31.61 -4.79 13.39
CA ALA A 109 32.42 -4.21 14.44
C ALA A 109 31.53 -3.89 15.64
N ALA A 110 31.72 -4.69 16.69
CA ALA A 110 31.14 -4.50 18.00
C ALA A 110 31.36 -3.07 18.50
N ASN A 111 30.28 -2.38 18.86
CA ASN A 111 30.36 -1.23 19.75
C ASN A 111 29.19 -1.26 20.74
N LYS A 112 29.51 -1.67 21.97
CA LYS A 112 28.68 -1.45 23.16
C LYS A 112 28.49 0.06 23.31
N ARG A 113 27.28 0.56 23.03
CA ARG A 113 26.87 1.91 23.41
C ARG A 113 25.84 1.85 24.53
N GLN A 114 26.15 2.59 25.58
CA GLN A 114 25.46 2.67 26.84
C GLN A 114 24.04 3.25 26.66
N ARG A 115 23.09 2.74 27.45
CA ARG A 115 21.74 3.26 27.59
C ARG A 115 21.78 4.65 28.23
N PRO A 116 21.18 5.69 27.62
CA PRO A 116 20.79 6.88 28.35
C PRO A 116 19.41 6.63 28.97
N THR A 117 19.38 6.53 30.29
CA THR A 117 18.16 6.71 31.09
C THR A 117 17.87 8.21 31.16
N GLY A 118 17.07 8.71 30.22
CA GLY A 118 16.53 10.07 30.26
C GLY A 118 15.01 9.99 30.35
N LYS A 119 14.47 10.22 31.54
CA LYS A 119 13.06 10.56 31.76
C LYS A 119 12.86 12.00 31.29
N SER A 120 12.10 12.20 30.23
CA SER A 120 11.36 13.44 30.00
C SER A 120 10.03 13.10 29.34
N HIS A 121 8.96 13.15 30.13
CA HIS A 121 7.61 13.35 29.62
C HIS A 121 7.60 14.76 29.05
N ASP A 122 7.84 14.89 27.77
CA ASP A 122 7.51 16.10 27.03
C ASP A 122 6.46 15.67 26.00
N GLU A 123 5.21 16.06 26.27
CA GLU A 123 4.13 15.95 25.30
C GLU A 123 4.44 16.92 24.16
N HIS A 124 5.30 16.49 23.24
CA HIS A 124 5.38 17.11 21.94
C HIS A 124 4.01 16.94 21.30
N LYS A 125 3.22 18.02 21.34
CA LYS A 125 2.12 18.25 20.38
C LYS A 125 2.67 17.90 19.01
N LEU A 126 2.23 16.77 18.46
CA LEU A 126 2.41 16.47 17.05
C LEU A 126 1.99 17.71 16.29
N ASP A 127 2.94 18.35 15.61
CA ASP A 127 2.68 19.48 14.73
C ASP A 127 1.46 19.11 13.88
N THR A 128 0.33 19.73 14.19
CA THR A 128 -0.89 19.60 13.43
C THR A 128 -0.52 20.00 12.01
N PHE A 129 -0.56 19.03 11.09
CA PHE A 129 -0.41 19.29 9.67
C PHE A 129 -1.25 20.51 9.30
N PRO A 130 -0.76 21.41 8.43
CA PRO A 130 -1.58 22.53 7.99
C PRO A 130 -2.94 21.99 7.54
N ASP A 131 -4.02 22.50 8.15
CA ASP A 131 -5.40 21.99 8.01
C ASP A 131 -5.92 21.99 6.56
N THR A 132 -5.14 22.53 5.62
CA THR A 132 -5.49 22.66 4.21
C THR A 132 -4.55 21.84 3.34
N LEU A 133 -4.57 20.52 3.48
CA LEU A 133 -4.06 19.65 2.41
C LEU A 133 -4.98 19.77 1.18
N PRO A 134 -4.43 19.67 -0.05
CA PRO A 134 -5.26 19.69 -1.25
C PRO A 134 -6.27 18.54 -1.22
N PRO A 135 -7.46 18.73 -1.81
CA PRO A 135 -8.45 17.67 -1.90
C PRO A 135 -7.88 16.46 -2.68
N LYS A 136 -8.45 15.28 -2.45
CA LYS A 136 -8.07 14.09 -3.21
C LYS A 136 -8.26 14.32 -4.70
N LEU A 137 -7.33 13.79 -5.49
CA LEU A 137 -7.42 13.84 -6.94
C LEU A 137 -8.62 13.01 -7.41
N SER A 138 -9.40 13.59 -8.32
CA SER A 138 -10.42 12.85 -9.08
C SER A 138 -9.86 12.49 -10.45
N LEU A 139 -10.21 11.29 -10.93
CA LEU A 139 -9.88 10.85 -12.28
C LEU A 139 -11.07 11.11 -13.20
N VAL A 140 -10.82 11.15 -14.51
CA VAL A 140 -11.88 11.18 -15.52
C VAL A 140 -11.81 9.90 -16.33
N TYR A 141 -12.91 9.14 -16.35
CA TYR A 141 -13.03 7.91 -17.13
C TYR A 141 -14.36 7.91 -17.87
N GLN A 142 -14.33 7.74 -19.19
CA GLN A 142 -15.52 7.76 -20.04
C GLN A 142 -16.42 9.01 -19.81
N ASN A 143 -15.79 10.19 -19.69
CA ASN A 143 -16.43 11.46 -19.37
C ASN A 143 -17.12 11.55 -18.00
N ARG A 144 -16.92 10.56 -17.12
CA ARG A 144 -17.40 10.59 -15.74
C ARG A 144 -16.28 10.96 -14.78
N VAL A 145 -16.62 11.73 -13.74
CA VAL A 145 -15.70 12.00 -12.63
C VAL A 145 -15.68 10.79 -11.70
N VAL A 146 -14.49 10.25 -11.47
CA VAL A 146 -14.27 9.03 -10.71
C VAL A 146 -13.45 9.34 -9.47
N SER A 147 -13.93 8.88 -8.32
CA SER A 147 -13.20 8.90 -7.06
C SER A 147 -12.57 7.54 -6.81
N VAL A 148 -11.34 7.53 -6.28
CA VAL A 148 -10.60 6.31 -5.95
C VAL A 148 -10.46 6.19 -4.44
N GLN A 149 -10.65 4.97 -3.92
CA GLN A 149 -10.41 4.62 -2.53
C GLN A 149 -9.36 3.52 -2.47
N SER A 150 -8.52 3.58 -1.44
CA SER A 150 -7.48 2.61 -1.15
C SER A 150 -7.60 2.11 0.28
N MET A 151 -7.28 0.84 0.49
CA MET A 151 -7.21 0.21 1.82
C MET A 151 -5.97 -0.66 1.89
N PHE A 152 -5.18 -0.47 2.95
CA PHE A 152 -4.06 -1.35 3.26
C PHE A 152 -4.51 -2.49 4.15
N ILE A 153 -4.05 -3.71 3.86
CA ILE A 153 -4.40 -4.90 4.63
C ILE A 153 -3.15 -5.68 4.96
N GLU A 154 -2.91 -5.84 6.26
CA GLU A 154 -1.92 -6.76 6.78
C GLU A 154 -2.57 -8.13 6.99
N VAL A 155 -1.97 -9.18 6.45
CA VAL A 155 -2.55 -10.52 6.48
C VAL A 155 -1.88 -11.37 7.54
N LYS A 156 -2.67 -11.89 8.47
CA LYS A 156 -2.17 -12.75 9.54
C LYS A 156 -2.84 -14.11 9.56
N SER A 157 -2.05 -15.15 9.77
CA SER A 157 -2.58 -16.47 10.09
C SER A 157 -3.17 -16.50 11.51
N SER A 158 -3.90 -17.56 11.85
CA SER A 158 -4.55 -17.70 13.16
C SER A 158 -3.62 -17.50 14.37
N ASN A 159 -2.36 -17.92 14.27
CA ASN A 159 -1.38 -17.83 15.36
C ASN A 159 -0.35 -16.72 15.15
N ASP A 160 -0.36 -16.07 13.99
CA ASP A 160 0.57 -15.00 13.68
C ASP A 160 0.16 -13.70 14.38
N ARG A 161 1.17 -12.90 14.70
CA ARG A 161 1.05 -11.61 15.39
C ARG A 161 1.72 -10.52 14.57
N LEU A 162 1.30 -9.29 14.81
CA LEU A 162 2.01 -8.14 14.29
C LEU A 162 3.34 -7.99 15.00
N ASP A 163 4.37 -7.63 14.26
CA ASP A 163 5.58 -7.08 14.86
C ASP A 163 5.43 -5.56 15.08
N GLY A 164 6.36 -4.95 15.82
CA GLY A 164 6.28 -3.52 16.13
C GLY A 164 6.32 -2.61 14.90
N ARG A 165 7.00 -3.01 13.81
CA ARG A 165 7.04 -2.19 12.58
C ARG A 165 5.70 -2.21 11.86
N GLN A 166 5.06 -3.37 11.83
CA GLN A 166 3.72 -3.54 11.26
C GLN A 166 2.69 -2.75 12.06
N GLU A 167 2.75 -2.79 13.38
CA GLU A 167 1.89 -1.97 14.26
C GLU A 167 2.09 -0.47 13.97
N ASP A 168 3.33 0.00 13.87
CA ASP A 168 3.62 1.40 13.54
C ASP A 168 3.05 1.80 12.18
N TRP A 169 3.27 0.98 11.14
CA TRP A 169 2.74 1.24 9.80
C TRP A 169 1.22 1.30 9.78
N LEU A 170 0.55 0.35 10.44
CA LEU A 170 -0.92 0.34 10.55
C LEU A 170 -1.43 1.61 11.23
N ASN A 171 -0.79 2.05 12.32
CA ASN A 171 -1.15 3.30 13.01
C ASN A 171 -0.98 4.54 12.12
N ILE A 172 0.13 4.63 11.38
CA ILE A 172 0.41 5.76 10.46
C ILE A 172 -0.63 5.80 9.33
N LEU A 173 -0.93 4.64 8.75
CA LEU A 173 -1.84 4.53 7.60
C LEU A 173 -3.31 4.71 8.01
N ASP A 174 -3.74 4.18 9.16
CA ASP A 174 -5.10 4.36 9.67
C ASP A 174 -5.39 5.82 10.09
N ALA A 175 -4.39 6.53 10.64
CA ALA A 175 -4.52 7.96 10.96
C ALA A 175 -4.71 8.86 9.72
N SER A 176 -4.39 8.36 8.53
CA SER A 176 -4.42 9.12 7.27
C SER A 176 -5.32 8.53 6.18
N GLY A 177 -5.87 7.33 6.37
CA GLY A 177 -6.85 6.69 5.49
C GLY A 177 -7.47 5.44 6.09
N ASP A 178 -7.23 4.26 5.50
CA ASP A 178 -7.84 3.00 5.91
C ASP A 178 -6.81 1.88 5.89
N ALA A 179 -6.52 1.33 7.06
CA ALA A 179 -5.60 0.21 7.24
C ALA A 179 -6.22 -0.83 8.18
N ARG A 180 -6.12 -2.12 7.81
CA ARG A 180 -6.78 -3.22 8.51
C ARG A 180 -5.86 -4.41 8.67
N VAL A 181 -6.20 -5.26 9.63
CA VAL A 181 -5.62 -6.60 9.76
C VAL A 181 -6.67 -7.63 9.35
N CYS A 182 -6.33 -8.48 8.38
CA CYS A 182 -7.15 -9.61 7.98
C CYS A 182 -6.59 -10.88 8.61
N LYS A 183 -7.34 -11.47 9.56
CA LYS A 183 -6.91 -12.68 10.26
C LYS A 183 -7.65 -13.91 9.78
N PHE A 184 -6.92 -14.89 9.25
CA PHE A 184 -7.49 -16.15 8.83
C PHE A 184 -7.65 -17.11 10.01
N LEU A 185 -8.88 -17.60 10.21
CA LEU A 185 -9.16 -18.67 11.16
C LEU A 185 -8.87 -20.02 10.51
N ALA A 186 -8.25 -20.93 11.26
CA ALA A 186 -8.02 -22.29 10.77
C ALA A 186 -9.37 -22.96 10.47
N SER A 187 -9.51 -23.49 9.25
CA SER A 187 -10.72 -24.22 8.88
C SER A 187 -10.86 -25.46 9.78
N ILE A 188 -11.97 -25.54 10.52
CA ILE A 188 -12.34 -26.75 11.26
C ILE A 188 -12.65 -27.80 10.19
N LYS A 189 -11.70 -28.71 9.93
CA LYS A 189 -11.96 -29.87 9.08
C LYS A 189 -13.09 -30.68 9.72
N ASN A 190 -14.30 -30.55 9.19
CA ASN A 190 -15.40 -31.45 9.53
C ASN A 190 -14.95 -32.88 9.19
N LYS A 191 -14.54 -33.64 10.23
CA LYS A 191 -14.34 -35.08 10.12
C LYS A 191 -15.68 -35.66 9.71
N LYS A 192 -15.82 -36.04 8.44
CA LYS A 192 -16.90 -36.90 7.99
C LYS A 192 -16.87 -38.15 8.89
N LYS A 193 -17.94 -38.36 9.64
CA LYS A 193 -18.24 -39.62 10.33
C LYS A 193 -18.50 -40.70 9.29
#